data_AF-A0A0M9ZWX3-F1
#
_entry.id   AF-A0A0M9ZWX3-F1
#
_cell.length_a   1.000
_cell.length_b   1.000
_cell.length_c   1.000
_cell.angle_alpha   90.00
_cell.angle_beta   90.00
_cell.angle_gamma   90.00
#
_symmetry.space_group_name_H-M   'P 1'
#
loop_
_entity.id
_entity.type
_entity.pdbx_description
1 polymer ?
#
loop_
_entity_poly.entity_id
_entity_poly.type
_entity_poly.pdbx_seq_one_letter_code
_entity_poly.pdbx_strand_id
1 'polypeptide(L)'
;MPGLRALLWVTSYTTPRLPRVVDPLPPLEFLRTNVTGDDAVLRQLAELPTLRHLELEDVKNTDVVDHLVAPLRVLEIAGTGRDFPVARLAAIPALEAVRLNGIRAELDCAVFQALPGLVQLTVLNSKRIVNVEALLDCPALASSTFVNCGNPFKEDGKALFRSKGFANLPIDHSQAGRRGPTTGGRAVVTPGRPGTTTSPGRGR
;
A
#
# COMPACT_ATOMS: atom_id res chain seq x y z
N MET A 1 23.39 -13.59 -20.08
CA MET A 1 24.15 -12.49 -19.43
C MET A 1 24.81 -13.03 -18.17
N PRO A 2 26.10 -13.41 -18.21
CA PRO A 2 26.81 -13.92 -17.03
C PRO A 2 26.88 -12.84 -15.94
N GLY A 3 26.46 -13.17 -14.71
CA GLY A 3 26.59 -12.30 -13.54
C GLY A 3 25.44 -11.32 -13.27
N LEU A 4 24.35 -11.35 -14.05
CA LEU A 4 23.17 -10.54 -13.74
C LEU A 4 22.46 -11.07 -12.47
N ARG A 5 22.42 -10.26 -11.41
CA ARG A 5 21.81 -10.60 -10.10
C ARG A 5 20.58 -9.77 -9.74
N ALA A 6 20.30 -8.71 -10.50
CA ALA A 6 19.17 -7.82 -10.23
C ALA A 6 18.47 -7.47 -11.54
N LEU A 7 17.14 -7.50 -11.52
CA LEU A 7 16.31 -7.06 -12.62
C LEU A 7 15.24 -6.08 -12.12
N LEU A 8 15.31 -4.85 -12.63
CA LEU A 8 14.39 -3.75 -12.32
C LEU A 8 13.99 -3.07 -13.62
N TRP A 9 12.72 -2.68 -13.71
CA TRP A 9 12.22 -1.84 -14.78
C TRP A 9 11.95 -0.42 -14.29
N VAL A 10 12.47 0.57 -15.01
CA VAL A 10 12.39 2.01 -14.65
C VAL A 10 11.38 2.74 -15.55
N THR A 11 10.48 2.02 -16.22
CA THR A 11 9.54 2.63 -17.18
C THR A 11 8.31 3.20 -16.46
N SER A 12 7.79 4.31 -16.97
CA SER A 12 6.70 5.08 -16.37
C SER A 12 5.28 4.60 -16.74
N TYR A 13 5.15 3.51 -17.51
CA TYR A 13 3.86 3.13 -18.10
C TYR A 13 3.34 1.77 -17.63
N THR A 14 4.19 0.75 -17.46
CA THR A 14 3.86 -0.54 -16.84
C THR A 14 5.14 -1.30 -16.53
N THR A 15 5.24 -1.90 -15.34
CA THR A 15 6.27 -2.90 -15.05
C THR A 15 6.09 -4.07 -16.03
N PRO A 16 7.08 -4.38 -16.88
CA PRO A 16 7.00 -5.45 -17.86
C PRO A 16 6.70 -6.79 -17.22
N ARG A 17 6.02 -7.64 -17.99
CA ARG A 17 5.85 -9.04 -17.61
C ARG A 17 7.15 -9.79 -17.84
N LEU A 18 7.57 -10.51 -16.82
CA LEU A 18 8.73 -11.37 -16.75
C LEU A 18 8.97 -12.24 -18.03
N PRO A 19 7.95 -12.92 -18.61
CA PRO A 19 8.12 -13.77 -19.80
C PRO A 19 8.53 -13.03 -21.10
N ARG A 20 8.49 -11.70 -21.13
CA ARG A 20 8.76 -10.93 -22.36
C ARG A 20 10.20 -10.45 -22.50
N VAL A 21 11.09 -10.80 -21.55
CA VAL A 21 12.42 -10.16 -21.46
C VAL A 21 13.57 -11.16 -21.60
N VAL A 22 13.63 -12.21 -20.75
CA VAL A 22 14.68 -13.24 -20.80
C VAL A 22 14.10 -14.57 -20.33
N ASP A 23 14.31 -15.64 -21.09
CA ASP A 23 13.93 -17.01 -20.74
C ASP A 23 15.07 -17.97 -21.16
N PRO A 24 15.72 -18.71 -20.23
CA PRO A 24 15.48 -18.71 -18.78
C PRO A 24 16.10 -17.49 -18.08
N LEU A 25 15.55 -17.12 -16.92
CA LEU A 25 16.12 -16.05 -16.10
C LEU A 25 17.44 -16.50 -15.44
N PRO A 26 18.42 -15.58 -15.31
CA PRO A 26 19.62 -15.86 -14.52
C PRO A 26 19.26 -15.97 -13.02
N PRO A 27 20.18 -16.47 -12.17
CA PRO A 27 19.97 -16.54 -10.72
C PRO A 27 19.93 -15.13 -10.09
N LEU A 28 18.73 -14.56 -10.05
CA LEU A 28 18.48 -13.23 -9.51
C LEU A 28 18.42 -13.27 -7.97
N GLU A 29 18.91 -12.22 -7.34
CA GLU A 29 18.73 -11.91 -5.92
C GLU A 29 17.71 -10.79 -5.70
N PHE A 30 17.54 -9.92 -6.70
CA PHE A 30 16.53 -8.88 -6.73
C PHE A 30 15.68 -8.99 -7.99
N LEU A 31 14.36 -8.93 -7.82
CA LEU A 31 13.41 -8.85 -8.91
C LEU A 31 12.25 -7.93 -8.51
N ARG A 32 11.90 -6.98 -9.38
CA ARG A 32 10.62 -6.28 -9.33
C ARG A 32 9.81 -6.68 -10.55
N THR A 33 8.58 -7.18 -10.44
CA THR A 33 7.74 -7.59 -11.59
C THR A 33 6.25 -7.36 -11.37
N ASN A 34 5.46 -7.33 -12.45
CA ASN A 34 3.99 -7.35 -12.40
C ASN A 34 3.46 -8.80 -12.44
N VAL A 35 2.42 -9.10 -11.66
CA VAL A 35 1.85 -10.47 -11.51
C VAL A 35 0.51 -10.65 -12.25
N THR A 36 -0.07 -9.59 -12.82
CA THR A 36 -1.46 -9.58 -13.29
C THR A 36 -1.85 -10.79 -14.18
N GLY A 37 -2.58 -11.74 -13.58
CA GLY A 37 -3.32 -12.82 -14.25
C GLY A 37 -2.48 -13.74 -15.12
N ASP A 38 -1.20 -13.93 -14.79
CA ASP A 38 -0.24 -14.63 -15.64
C ASP A 38 0.51 -15.71 -14.86
N ASP A 39 0.06 -16.96 -14.98
CA ASP A 39 0.69 -18.13 -14.34
C ASP A 39 2.13 -18.35 -14.82
N ALA A 40 2.54 -17.78 -15.97
CA ALA A 40 3.93 -17.86 -16.40
C ALA A 40 4.87 -17.08 -15.49
N VAL A 41 4.44 -15.92 -14.97
CA VAL A 41 5.21 -15.14 -13.99
C VAL A 41 5.39 -15.95 -12.72
N LEU A 42 4.32 -16.56 -12.21
CA LEU A 42 4.35 -17.38 -11.00
C LEU A 42 5.26 -18.60 -11.14
N ARG A 43 5.22 -19.29 -12.30
CA ARG A 43 6.15 -20.39 -12.60
C ARG A 43 7.60 -19.93 -12.60
N GLN A 44 7.90 -18.77 -13.21
CA GLN A 44 9.26 -18.24 -13.20
C GLN A 44 9.75 -17.84 -11.81
N LEU A 45 8.88 -17.34 -10.92
CA LEU A 45 9.26 -17.08 -9.52
C LEU A 45 9.70 -18.35 -8.80
N ALA A 46 9.05 -19.48 -9.07
CA ALA A 46 9.42 -20.78 -8.51
C ALA A 46 10.77 -21.31 -9.03
N GLU A 47 11.28 -20.77 -10.14
CA GLU A 47 12.57 -21.14 -10.73
C GLU A 47 13.74 -20.26 -10.25
N LEU A 48 13.49 -19.31 -9.33
CA LEU A 48 14.48 -18.35 -8.83
C LEU A 48 14.86 -18.60 -7.35
N PRO A 49 15.55 -19.70 -7.01
CA PRO A 49 15.84 -20.08 -5.62
C PRO A 49 16.80 -19.11 -4.90
N THR A 50 17.46 -18.22 -5.63
CA THR A 50 18.44 -17.25 -5.10
C THR A 50 17.82 -15.92 -4.69
N LEU A 51 16.52 -15.69 -4.95
CA LEU A 51 15.88 -14.42 -4.64
C LEU A 51 15.96 -14.11 -3.14
N ARG A 52 16.34 -12.87 -2.84
CA ARG A 52 16.36 -12.31 -1.48
C ARG A 52 15.43 -11.11 -1.36
N HIS A 53 15.21 -10.40 -2.46
CA HIS A 53 14.34 -9.24 -2.54
C HIS A 53 13.38 -9.43 -3.72
N LEU A 54 12.09 -9.40 -3.43
CA LEU A 54 11.04 -9.46 -4.44
C LEU A 54 10.06 -8.29 -4.28
N GLU A 55 9.80 -7.57 -5.37
CA GLU A 55 8.75 -6.56 -5.45
C GLU A 55 7.69 -6.99 -6.48
N LEU A 56 6.45 -7.15 -6.03
CA LEU A 56 5.32 -7.59 -6.85
C LEU A 56 4.31 -6.46 -7.01
N GLU A 57 3.99 -6.13 -8.26
CA GLU A 57 2.98 -5.13 -8.61
C GLU A 57 1.73 -5.75 -9.21
N ASP A 58 0.60 -5.07 -9.01
CA ASP A 58 -0.73 -5.46 -9.47
C ASP A 58 -1.07 -6.93 -9.17
N VAL A 59 -0.82 -7.33 -7.92
CA VAL A 59 -1.05 -8.72 -7.48
C VAL A 59 -2.54 -9.10 -7.50
N LYS A 60 -3.45 -8.12 -7.47
CA LYS A 60 -4.90 -8.37 -7.46
C LYS A 60 -5.26 -9.40 -6.37
N ASN A 61 -6.05 -10.42 -6.68
CA ASN A 61 -6.41 -11.49 -5.76
C ASN A 61 -5.51 -12.74 -5.92
N THR A 62 -4.40 -12.63 -6.66
CA THR A 62 -3.53 -13.78 -6.92
C THR A 62 -2.79 -14.18 -5.65
N ASP A 63 -2.87 -15.45 -5.31
CA ASP A 63 -2.04 -16.04 -4.27
C ASP A 63 -0.66 -16.35 -4.82
N VAL A 64 0.35 -15.67 -4.31
CA VAL A 64 1.72 -15.80 -4.80
C VAL A 64 2.56 -16.73 -3.93
N VAL A 65 2.10 -17.05 -2.72
CA VAL A 65 2.94 -17.62 -1.66
C VAL A 65 3.48 -18.99 -2.03
N ASP A 66 2.68 -19.83 -2.68
CA ASP A 66 3.10 -21.17 -3.13
C ASP A 66 4.21 -21.14 -4.20
N HIS A 67 4.43 -19.98 -4.83
CA HIS A 67 5.45 -19.79 -5.86
C HIS A 67 6.74 -19.16 -5.32
N LEU A 68 6.77 -18.76 -4.05
CA LEU A 68 7.91 -18.12 -3.41
C LEU A 68 8.78 -19.15 -2.70
N VAL A 69 9.57 -19.90 -3.47
CA VAL A 69 10.45 -20.96 -2.96
C VAL A 69 11.77 -20.44 -2.37
N ALA A 70 12.13 -19.20 -2.69
CA ALA A 70 13.38 -18.59 -2.28
C ALA A 70 13.33 -18.11 -0.82
N PRO A 71 14.47 -18.07 -0.11
CA PRO A 71 14.56 -17.55 1.25
C PRO A 71 14.51 -16.01 1.26
N LEU A 72 13.36 -15.46 0.88
CA LEU A 72 13.13 -14.02 0.78
C LEU A 72 13.37 -13.32 2.12
N ARG A 73 14.14 -12.23 2.09
CA ARG A 73 14.35 -11.32 3.21
C ARG A 73 13.52 -10.07 3.09
N VAL A 74 13.30 -9.60 1.85
CA VAL A 74 12.52 -8.40 1.56
C VAL A 74 11.40 -8.75 0.59
N LEU A 75 10.18 -8.38 0.95
CA LEU A 75 9.00 -8.54 0.11
C LEU A 75 8.21 -7.24 0.04
N GLU A 76 8.04 -6.72 -1.17
CA GLU A 76 7.06 -5.67 -1.46
C GLU A 76 5.89 -6.24 -2.26
N ILE A 77 4.67 -5.95 -1.82
CA ILE A 77 3.44 -6.28 -2.52
C ILE A 77 2.62 -5.01 -2.73
N ALA A 78 2.27 -4.76 -3.98
CA ALA A 78 1.45 -3.63 -4.37
C ALA A 78 0.21 -4.03 -5.18
N GLY A 79 -0.87 -3.27 -5.01
CA GLY A 79 -2.04 -3.34 -5.90
C GLY A 79 -2.88 -4.61 -5.73
N THR A 80 -3.17 -5.01 -4.49
CA THR A 80 -4.03 -6.18 -4.25
C THR A 80 -5.52 -5.88 -4.47
N GLY A 81 -6.31 -6.94 -4.60
CA GLY A 81 -7.76 -6.91 -4.56
C GLY A 81 -8.29 -7.18 -3.16
N ARG A 82 -9.61 -7.29 -3.02
CA ARG A 82 -10.29 -7.41 -1.72
C ARG A 82 -10.16 -8.80 -1.10
N ASP A 83 -9.84 -9.80 -1.91
CA ASP A 83 -9.80 -11.21 -1.52
C ASP A 83 -8.37 -11.76 -1.51
N PHE A 84 -7.38 -10.87 -1.58
CA PHE A 84 -5.98 -11.27 -1.50
C PHE A 84 -5.67 -11.92 -0.14
N PRO A 85 -5.03 -13.10 -0.12
CA PRO A 85 -4.86 -13.89 1.09
C PRO A 85 -3.69 -13.39 1.96
N VAL A 86 -3.83 -12.20 2.57
CA VAL A 86 -2.79 -11.55 3.40
C VAL A 86 -2.24 -12.47 4.48
N ALA A 87 -3.08 -13.28 5.12
CA ALA A 87 -2.68 -14.21 6.18
C ALA A 87 -1.59 -15.20 5.75
N ARG A 88 -1.50 -15.52 4.46
CA ARG A 88 -0.51 -16.45 3.94
C ARG A 88 0.92 -15.90 3.94
N LEU A 89 1.12 -14.60 4.15
CA LEU A 89 2.46 -14.03 4.32
C LEU A 89 3.20 -14.66 5.51
N ALA A 90 2.49 -15.17 6.51
CA ALA A 90 3.05 -15.92 7.63
C ALA A 90 3.82 -17.19 7.20
N ALA A 91 3.56 -17.73 6.01
CA ALA A 91 4.27 -18.90 5.47
C ALA A 91 5.68 -18.59 4.93
N ILE A 92 6.13 -17.32 5.01
CA ILE A 92 7.45 -16.89 4.55
C ILE A 92 8.27 -16.41 5.77
N PRO A 93 8.70 -17.32 6.66
CA PRO A 93 9.25 -16.98 7.98
C PRO A 93 10.62 -16.27 7.93
N ALA A 94 11.25 -16.28 6.76
CA ALA A 94 12.57 -15.68 6.51
C ALA A 94 12.53 -14.15 6.33
N LEU A 95 11.34 -13.54 6.25
CA LEU A 95 11.17 -12.12 5.98
C LEU A 95 11.71 -11.24 7.11
N GLU A 96 12.52 -10.26 6.74
CA GLU A 96 13.10 -9.24 7.60
C GLU A 96 12.47 -7.86 7.34
N ALA A 97 12.03 -7.60 6.11
CA ALA A 97 11.32 -6.39 5.74
C ALA A 97 10.12 -6.68 4.85
N VAL A 98 8.96 -6.10 5.22
CA VAL A 98 7.73 -6.22 4.45
C VAL A 98 7.20 -4.83 4.12
N ARG A 99 6.87 -4.63 2.84
CA ARG A 99 6.24 -3.42 2.35
C ARG A 99 4.95 -3.74 1.62
N LEU A 100 3.86 -3.13 2.07
CA LEU A 100 2.52 -3.37 1.57
C LEU A 100 1.93 -2.06 1.06
N ASN A 101 1.58 -1.98 -0.22
CA ASN A 101 1.09 -0.75 -0.83
C ASN A 101 -0.24 -0.94 -1.55
N GLY A 102 -1.28 -0.23 -1.12
CA GLY A 102 -2.60 -0.32 -1.75
C GLY A 102 -3.25 -1.69 -1.51
N ILE A 103 -3.12 -2.23 -0.30
CA ILE A 103 -3.79 -3.47 0.09
C ILE A 103 -5.27 -3.19 0.27
N ARG A 104 -6.10 -3.82 -0.57
CA ARG A 104 -7.56 -3.66 -0.53
C ARG A 104 -8.26 -4.71 0.31
N ALA A 105 -7.61 -5.84 0.55
CA ALA A 105 -8.04 -6.86 1.50
C ALA A 105 -7.92 -6.34 2.95
N GLU A 106 -8.53 -7.06 3.88
CA GLU A 106 -8.28 -6.82 5.30
C GLU A 106 -6.84 -7.21 5.65
N LEU A 107 -6.11 -6.29 6.29
CA LEU A 107 -4.78 -6.49 6.82
C LEU A 107 -4.88 -6.63 8.33
N ASP A 108 -4.94 -7.89 8.78
CA ASP A 108 -4.78 -8.23 10.19
C ASP A 108 -3.29 -8.21 10.55
N CYS A 109 -2.88 -7.26 11.40
CA CYS A 109 -1.49 -7.12 11.80
C CYS A 109 -0.97 -8.29 12.65
N ALA A 110 -1.84 -9.16 13.19
CA ALA A 110 -1.40 -10.37 13.91
C ALA A 110 -0.62 -11.34 13.01
N VAL A 111 -0.79 -11.28 11.69
CA VAL A 111 -0.02 -12.11 10.73
C VAL A 111 1.49 -11.94 10.90
N PHE A 112 1.95 -10.76 11.31
CA PHE A 112 3.38 -10.45 11.43
C PHE A 112 4.03 -11.04 12.68
N GLN A 113 3.25 -11.52 13.64
CA GLN A 113 3.80 -12.23 14.81
C GLN A 113 4.42 -13.58 14.42
N ALA A 114 3.96 -14.17 13.30
CA ALA A 114 4.52 -15.40 12.75
C ALA A 114 5.86 -15.19 12.02
N LEU A 115 6.35 -13.96 11.91
CA LEU A 115 7.59 -13.61 11.22
C LEU A 115 8.67 -13.24 12.27
N PRO A 116 9.43 -14.22 12.80
CA PRO A 116 10.34 -13.99 13.92
C PRO A 116 11.51 -13.07 13.57
N GLY A 117 11.85 -12.97 12.28
CA GLY A 117 12.91 -12.10 11.77
C GLY A 117 12.44 -10.72 11.32
N LEU A 118 11.14 -10.40 11.40
CA LEU A 118 10.63 -9.15 10.83
C LEU A 118 11.12 -7.95 11.65
N VAL A 119 11.99 -7.14 11.04
CA VAL A 119 12.56 -5.93 11.64
C VAL A 119 11.81 -4.67 11.17
N GLN A 120 11.32 -4.67 9.93
CA GLN A 120 10.70 -3.50 9.32
C GLN A 120 9.36 -3.83 8.65
N LEU A 121 8.32 -3.10 9.03
CA LEU A 121 7.02 -3.11 8.38
C LEU A 121 6.70 -1.73 7.79
N THR A 122 6.29 -1.68 6.53
CA THR A 122 5.78 -0.46 5.91
C THR A 122 4.44 -0.75 5.24
N VAL A 123 3.41 0.01 5.61
CA VAL A 123 2.08 -0.10 5.03
C VAL A 123 1.68 1.26 4.46
N LEU A 124 1.31 1.27 3.18
CA LEU A 124 0.96 2.46 2.44
C LEU A 124 -0.42 2.29 1.81
N ASN A 125 -1.18 3.37 1.75
CA ASN A 125 -2.41 3.46 0.95
C ASN A 125 -3.43 2.34 1.21
N SER A 126 -3.42 1.77 2.43
CA SER A 126 -4.24 0.61 2.80
C SER A 126 -5.18 1.02 3.93
N LYS A 127 -6.49 0.85 3.75
CA LYS A 127 -7.52 1.44 4.63
C LYS A 127 -8.22 0.44 5.55
N ARG A 128 -8.05 -0.86 5.33
CA ARG A 128 -8.74 -1.93 6.06
C ARG A 128 -7.75 -2.67 6.95
N ILE A 129 -7.25 -1.98 7.97
CA ILE A 129 -6.21 -2.52 8.86
C ILE A 129 -6.84 -2.77 10.23
N VAL A 130 -6.59 -3.94 10.79
CA VAL A 130 -7.13 -4.39 12.08
C VAL A 130 -6.02 -4.95 12.97
N ASN A 131 -6.28 -5.00 14.28
CA ASN A 131 -5.39 -5.55 15.31
C ASN A 131 -3.96 -4.98 15.28
N VAL A 132 -3.81 -3.68 15.05
CA VAL A 132 -2.49 -3.03 14.94
C VAL A 132 -1.62 -3.23 16.17
N GLU A 133 -2.22 -3.32 17.36
CA GLU A 133 -1.57 -3.60 18.63
C GLU A 133 -0.79 -4.91 18.65
N ALA A 134 -1.15 -5.89 17.80
CA ALA A 134 -0.44 -7.16 17.66
C ALA A 134 1.03 -6.98 17.24
N LEU A 135 1.37 -5.85 16.59
CA LEU A 135 2.75 -5.51 16.23
C LEU A 135 3.66 -5.28 17.44
N LEU A 136 3.10 -4.98 18.62
CA LEU A 136 3.87 -4.80 19.85
C LEU A 136 4.44 -6.13 20.36
N ASP A 137 3.86 -7.25 19.94
CA ASP A 137 4.29 -8.60 20.30
C ASP A 137 5.21 -9.21 19.22
N CYS A 138 5.54 -8.47 18.16
CA CYS A 138 6.51 -8.91 17.17
C CYS A 138 7.93 -8.88 17.79
N PRO A 139 8.65 -10.02 17.82
CA PRO A 139 9.84 -10.17 18.65
C PRO A 139 11.04 -9.31 18.21
N ALA A 140 11.16 -9.04 16.90
CA ALA A 140 12.29 -8.33 16.31
C ALA A 140 11.90 -6.99 15.66
N LEU A 141 10.63 -6.60 15.71
CA LEU A 141 10.13 -5.45 14.97
C LEU A 141 10.65 -4.14 15.57
N ALA A 142 11.55 -3.49 14.84
CA ALA A 142 12.18 -2.23 15.26
C ALA A 142 11.51 -1.01 14.64
N SER A 143 10.86 -1.17 13.48
CA SER A 143 10.27 -0.06 12.73
C SER A 143 8.94 -0.45 12.10
N SER A 144 7.95 0.43 12.27
CA SER A 144 6.67 0.31 11.59
C SER A 144 6.23 1.67 11.04
N THR A 145 5.82 1.70 9.78
CA THR A 145 5.43 2.94 9.08
C THR A 145 4.07 2.77 8.43
N PHE A 146 3.16 3.72 8.64
CA PHE A 146 1.79 3.67 8.13
C PHE A 146 1.42 5.01 7.50
N VAL A 147 1.39 5.07 6.16
CA VAL A 147 1.14 6.32 5.43
C VAL A 147 -0.15 6.20 4.63
N ASN A 148 -1.01 7.22 4.73
CA ASN A 148 -2.30 7.23 4.06
C ASN A 148 -3.17 6.01 4.41
N CYS A 149 -3.16 5.58 5.68
CA CYS A 149 -3.83 4.36 6.14
C CYS A 149 -5.19 4.55 6.85
N GLY A 150 -5.71 5.78 6.93
CA GLY A 150 -7.01 6.02 7.58
C GLY A 150 -6.99 5.95 9.11
N ASN A 151 -5.84 6.23 9.72
CA ASN A 151 -5.62 6.25 11.18
C ASN A 151 -5.90 4.92 11.90
N PRO A 152 -5.19 3.83 11.56
CA PRO A 152 -5.48 2.51 12.13
C PRO A 152 -5.15 2.40 13.62
N PHE A 153 -4.24 3.25 14.13
CA PHE A 153 -3.83 3.26 15.54
C PHE A 153 -4.78 3.98 16.49
N LYS A 154 -5.72 4.80 15.97
CA LYS A 154 -6.53 5.73 16.78
C LYS A 154 -5.61 6.59 17.70
N GLU A 155 -6.13 7.24 18.74
CA GLU A 155 -5.30 8.05 19.65
C GLU A 155 -4.57 7.18 20.69
N ASP A 156 -5.27 6.24 21.32
CA ASP A 156 -4.70 5.39 22.36
C ASP A 156 -3.58 4.47 21.84
N GLY A 157 -3.76 3.91 20.64
CA GLY A 157 -2.73 3.07 20.02
C GLY A 157 -1.47 3.87 19.68
N LYS A 158 -1.58 5.12 19.21
CA LYS A 158 -0.38 5.96 18.97
C LYS A 158 0.42 6.17 20.26
N ALA A 159 -0.27 6.43 21.38
CA ALA A 159 0.37 6.60 22.67
C ALA A 159 1.09 5.33 23.11
N LEU A 160 0.44 4.18 22.94
CA LEU A 160 0.99 2.87 23.29
C LEU A 160 2.24 2.51 22.46
N PHE A 161 2.24 2.77 21.17
CA PHE A 161 3.40 2.49 20.33
C PHE A 161 4.59 3.41 20.65
N ARG A 162 4.33 4.69 20.93
CA ARG A 162 5.38 5.63 21.36
C ARG A 162 6.03 5.20 22.68
N SER A 163 5.22 4.74 23.65
CA SER A 163 5.75 4.30 24.95
C SER A 163 6.62 3.05 24.85
N LYS A 164 6.43 2.24 23.79
CA LYS A 164 7.22 1.05 23.50
C LYS A 164 8.46 1.31 22.63
N GLY A 165 8.80 2.57 22.36
CA GLY A 165 10.05 2.92 21.68
C GLY A 165 10.03 2.72 20.17
N PHE A 166 8.84 2.60 19.55
CA PHE A 166 8.71 2.74 18.10
C PHE A 166 8.99 4.20 17.71
N ALA A 167 10.27 4.55 17.64
CA ALA A 167 10.76 5.93 17.50
C ALA A 167 10.42 6.57 16.14
N ASN A 168 10.22 5.74 15.11
CA ASN A 168 9.89 6.16 13.75
C ASN A 168 8.56 5.54 13.31
N LEU A 169 7.46 6.11 13.81
CA LEU A 169 6.13 5.92 13.25
C LEU A 169 5.76 7.17 12.44
N PRO A 170 6.17 7.29 11.16
CA PRO A 170 5.56 8.25 10.25
C PRO A 170 4.11 7.81 10.06
N ILE A 171 3.22 8.36 10.88
CA ILE A 171 1.77 8.22 10.74
C ILE A 171 1.30 9.49 10.05
N ASP A 172 1.56 9.58 8.74
CA ASP A 172 1.12 10.73 7.95
C ASP A 172 -0.37 10.59 7.58
N HIS A 173 -1.17 11.51 8.11
CA HIS A 173 -2.58 11.69 7.81
C HIS A 173 -2.75 12.80 6.78
N SER A 174 -2.25 12.61 5.55
CA SER A 174 -2.67 13.47 4.44
C SER A 174 -4.08 13.08 3.99
N GLN A 175 -5.08 13.50 4.76
CA GLN A 175 -6.42 13.75 4.23
C GLN A 175 -6.32 14.99 3.34
N ALA A 176 -6.17 14.79 2.03
CA ALA A 176 -6.43 15.84 1.06
C ALA A 176 -7.91 16.24 1.18
N GLY A 177 -8.19 17.34 1.89
CA GLY A 177 -9.54 17.89 1.97
C GLY A 177 -9.93 18.60 3.27
N ARG A 178 -9.12 19.52 3.79
CA ARG A 178 -9.67 20.59 4.64
C ARG A 178 -10.48 21.54 3.73
N ARG A 179 -11.75 21.23 3.46
CA ARG A 179 -12.73 22.27 3.11
C ARG A 179 -13.02 23.04 4.39
N GLY A 180 -12.74 24.35 4.36
CA GLY A 180 -13.06 25.26 5.46
C GLY A 180 -14.56 25.29 5.76
N PRO A 181 -14.95 25.81 6.94
CA PRO A 181 -16.33 25.81 7.37
C PRO A 181 -17.15 26.77 6.49
N THR A 182 -18.13 26.23 5.76
CA THR A 182 -19.19 27.02 5.13
C THR A 182 -20.15 27.44 6.24
N THR A 183 -19.98 28.66 6.76
CA THR A 183 -21.00 29.30 7.61
C THR A 183 -22.27 29.52 6.80
N GLY A 184 -23.37 28.93 7.27
CA GLY A 184 -24.72 29.20 6.79
C GLY A 184 -25.15 30.63 7.15
N GLY A 185 -25.71 31.33 6.18
CA GLY A 185 -26.35 32.63 6.32
C GLY A 185 -27.74 32.60 5.68
N ARG A 186 -28.74 32.64 6.55
CA ARG A 186 -30.18 32.50 6.33
C ARG A 186 -30.74 33.64 5.45
N ALA A 187 -31.69 33.30 4.58
CA ALA A 187 -32.50 34.26 3.84
C ALA A 187 -33.36 35.12 4.78
N VAL A 188 -33.42 36.43 4.53
CA VAL A 188 -34.37 37.37 5.13
C VAL A 188 -35.07 38.11 3.99
N VAL A 189 -36.39 37.91 3.90
CA VAL A 189 -37.38 38.69 3.17
C VAL A 189 -37.69 39.91 4.04
N THR A 190 -37.83 41.16 3.57
CA THR A 190 -39.05 41.85 3.08
C THR A 190 -38.75 43.39 2.93
N PRO A 191 -39.70 44.30 2.57
CA PRO A 191 -39.91 44.91 1.24
C PRO A 191 -39.65 46.45 1.18
N GLY A 192 -39.77 47.05 -0.02
CA GLY A 192 -39.98 48.51 -0.16
C GLY A 192 -39.78 49.10 -1.57
N ARG A 193 -40.88 49.41 -2.27
CA ARG A 193 -41.01 50.37 -3.41
C ARG A 193 -41.36 51.77 -2.83
N PRO A 194 -41.41 52.93 -3.55
CA PRO A 194 -41.67 53.14 -5.00
C PRO A 194 -40.98 54.35 -5.72
N GLY A 195 -41.26 54.52 -7.03
CA GLY A 195 -41.17 55.78 -7.81
C GLY A 195 -39.83 56.00 -8.56
N THR A 196 -39.72 56.50 -9.79
CA THR A 196 -40.61 57.31 -10.67
C THR A 196 -40.12 57.23 -12.14
N THR A 197 -41.07 57.34 -13.08
CA THR A 197 -41.03 57.92 -14.47
C THR A 197 -39.67 58.17 -15.15
N THR A 198 -39.45 57.90 -16.45
CA THR A 198 -40.06 58.59 -17.61
C THR A 198 -39.75 57.85 -18.94
N SER A 199 -40.71 57.81 -19.86
CA SER A 199 -40.56 57.60 -21.33
C SER A 199 -40.25 58.96 -22.01
N PRO A 200 -39.96 59.14 -23.34
CA PRO A 200 -40.55 58.44 -24.51
C PRO A 200 -39.66 58.31 -25.80
N GLY A 201 -40.24 57.72 -26.87
CA GLY A 201 -39.95 58.03 -28.29
C GLY A 201 -39.41 56.85 -29.13
N ARG A 202 -40.22 56.09 -29.89
CA ARG A 202 -40.81 56.29 -31.25
C ARG A 202 -39.83 56.34 -32.44
N GLY A 203 -40.12 55.48 -33.42
CA GLY A 203 -39.75 55.58 -34.84
C GLY A 203 -39.01 54.33 -35.33
N ARG A 204 -39.40 53.64 -36.41
CA ARG A 204 -40.51 53.73 -37.36
C ARG A 204 -40.68 52.34 -37.95
#